data_AF-A0A359FUV5-F1
#
_entry.id   AF-A0A359FUV5-F1
#
_cell.length_a   1.000
_cell.length_b   1.000
_cell.length_c   1.000
_cell.angle_alpha   90.00
_cell.angle_beta   90.00
_cell.angle_gamma   90.00
#
_symmetry.space_group_name_H-M   'P 1'
#
loop_
_entity.id
_entity.type
_entity.pdbx_description
1 polymer ?
#
loop_
_entity_poly.entity_id
_entity_poly.type
_entity_poly.pdbx_seq_one_letter_code
_entity_poly.pdbx_strand_id
1 'polypeptide(L)' 'RRLNNIPDEWGTAVNVQAMVFGNMGNSSATGVAFTRDAATGENVFNGEYLINAQGEDV' A
#
# COMPACT_ATOMS: atom_id res chain seq x y z
N ARG A 1 -15.35 -0.25 -13.62
CA ARG A 1 -14.87 -0.43 -15.02
C ARG A 1 -15.55 0.54 -15.98
N ARG A 2 -16.88 0.49 -16.12
CA ARG A 2 -17.69 1.34 -17.02
C ARG A 2 -17.45 2.85 -16.90
N LEU A 3 -17.34 3.40 -15.68
CA LEU A 3 -17.07 4.84 -15.48
C LEU A 3 -15.74 5.31 -16.07
N ASN A 4 -14.74 4.41 -16.14
CA ASN A 4 -13.41 4.69 -16.65
C ASN A 4 -13.18 4.03 -18.02
N ASN A 5 -14.24 3.58 -18.72
CA ASN A 5 -14.18 2.87 -20.00
C ASN A 5 -13.18 1.71 -20.05
N ILE A 6 -13.06 0.97 -18.94
CA ILE A 6 -12.15 -0.18 -18.83
C ILE A 6 -12.82 -1.41 -19.46
N PRO A 7 -12.20 -2.08 -20.44
CA PRO A 7 -12.75 -3.27 -21.10
C PRO A 7 -12.93 -4.46 -20.15
N ASP A 8 -13.89 -5.32 -20.47
CA ASP A 8 -14.27 -6.46 -19.63
C ASP A 8 -13.36 -7.68 -19.85
N GLU A 9 -12.77 -7.78 -21.05
CA GLU A 9 -11.88 -8.86 -21.47
C GLU A 9 -10.50 -8.84 -20.80
N TRP A 10 -10.14 -7.76 -20.10
CA TRP A 10 -8.85 -7.66 -19.41
C TRP A 10 -8.69 -8.68 -18.27
N GLY A 11 -9.80 -9.13 -17.68
CA GLY A 11 -9.76 -10.08 -16.57
C GLY A 11 -8.97 -9.57 -15.36
N THR A 12 -8.38 -10.49 -14.59
CA THR A 12 -7.45 -10.17 -13.50
C THR A 12 -6.36 -11.24 -13.42
N ALA A 13 -5.12 -10.82 -13.20
CA ALA A 13 -4.05 -11.72 -12.81
C ALA A 13 -4.13 -12.08 -11.32
N VAL A 14 -3.28 -13.01 -10.88
CA VAL A 14 -3.12 -13.40 -9.48
C VAL A 14 -1.67 -13.19 -9.07
N ASN A 15 -1.45 -12.53 -7.94
CA ASN A 15 -0.14 -12.38 -7.34
C ASN A 15 0.03 -13.43 -6.22
N VAL A 16 1.09 -14.22 -6.30
CA VAL A 16 1.51 -15.16 -5.24
C VAL A 16 2.83 -14.66 -4.69
N GLN A 17 2.90 -14.38 -3.40
CA GLN A 17 4.04 -13.74 -2.77
C GLN A 17 4.42 -14.48 -1.48
N ALA A 18 5.71 -14.52 -1.17
CA ALA A 18 6.18 -14.96 0.14
C ALA A 18 5.75 -13.95 1.22
N MET A 19 5.28 -14.45 2.35
CA MET A 19 4.80 -13.60 3.44
C MET A 19 5.94 -12.92 4.19
N VAL A 20 5.70 -11.68 4.60
CA VAL A 20 6.50 -10.91 5.56
C VAL A 20 5.55 -10.33 6.61
N PHE A 21 6.01 -10.13 7.84
CA PHE A 21 5.13 -9.85 8.97
C PHE A 21 5.54 -8.55 9.69
N GLY A 22 4.66 -7.54 9.63
CA GLY A 22 4.82 -6.29 10.40
C GLY A 22 4.42 -6.43 11.88
N ASN A 23 3.79 -7.55 12.26
CA ASN A 23 3.19 -7.81 13.56
C ASN A 23 3.94 -8.87 14.41
N MET A 24 5.27 -8.95 14.27
CA MET A 24 6.11 -9.85 15.08
C MET A 24 6.70 -9.17 16.33
N GLY A 25 6.06 -8.11 16.83
CA GLY A 25 6.51 -7.33 17.98
C GLY A 25 7.01 -5.93 17.61
N ASN A 26 7.50 -5.21 18.62
CA ASN A 26 7.79 -3.77 18.52
C ASN A 26 8.99 -3.41 17.63
N SER A 27 9.76 -4.39 17.14
CA SER A 27 10.81 -4.20 16.15
C SER A 27 10.33 -4.47 14.71
N SER A 28 9.03 -4.69 14.52
CA SER A 28 8.39 -4.90 13.22
C SER A 28 7.32 -3.83 12.99
N ALA A 29 7.11 -3.43 11.73
CA ALA A 29 6.12 -2.44 11.35
C ALA A 29 5.65 -2.64 9.90
N THR A 30 4.53 -2.01 9.55
CA THR A 30 4.04 -1.86 8.18
C THR A 30 3.67 -0.40 7.93
N GLY A 31 3.69 0.06 6.68
CA GLY A 31 3.35 1.44 6.36
C GLY A 31 3.15 1.68 4.87
N VAL A 32 2.60 2.85 4.55
CA VAL A 32 2.38 3.34 3.19
C VAL A 32 2.99 4.73 3.08
N ALA A 33 3.73 4.97 2.00
CA ALA A 33 4.33 6.28 1.75
C ALA A 33 4.29 6.64 0.27
N PHE A 34 4.20 7.93 0.03
CA PHE A 34 4.38 8.58 -1.26
C PHE A 34 5.75 9.26 -1.30
N THR A 35 6.36 9.25 -2.49
CA THR A 35 7.66 9.93 -2.71
C THR A 35 7.56 11.45 -2.69
N ARG A 36 6.33 11.98 -2.72
CA ARG A 36 5.97 13.40 -2.70
C ARG A 36 4.66 13.54 -1.92
N ASP A 37 4.35 14.74 -1.45
CA ASP A 37 3.05 15.00 -0.83
C ASP A 37 1.91 14.79 -1.85
N ALA A 38 0.99 13.87 -1.55
CA ALA A 38 -0.04 13.46 -2.49
C ALA A 38 -1.15 14.52 -2.71
N ALA A 39 -1.28 15.49 -1.79
CA ALA A 39 -2.28 16.55 -1.88
C ALA A 39 -1.76 17.78 -2.64
N THR A 40 -0.47 18.11 -2.47
CA THR A 40 0.14 19.36 -2.95
C THR A 40 1.19 19.16 -4.02
N GLY A 41 1.82 17.98 -4.10
CA GLY A 41 2.93 17.69 -5.00
C GLY A 41 4.31 18.18 -4.52
N GLU A 42 4.38 18.74 -3.30
CA GLU A 42 5.64 19.17 -2.71
C GLU A 42 6.65 18.01 -2.63
N ASN A 43 7.93 18.31 -2.85
CA ASN A 43 9.00 17.33 -2.86
C ASN A 43 9.42 16.92 -1.44
N VAL A 44 8.49 16.34 -0.69
CA VAL A 44 8.69 15.84 0.67
C VAL A 44 8.23 14.39 0.76
N PHE A 45 8.97 13.58 1.52
CA PHE A 45 8.56 12.21 1.81
C PHE A 45 7.36 12.22 2.76
N ASN A 46 6.25 11.63 2.34
CA ASN A 46 4.98 11.72 3.05
C ASN A 46 4.39 10.31 3.21
N GLY A 47 4.00 9.92 4.43
CA GLY A 47 3.46 8.60 4.69
C GLY A 47 3.22 8.33 6.17
N GLU A 48 2.61 7.17 6.43
CA GLU A 48 2.23 6.70 7.76
C GLU A 48 2.65 5.24 7.94
N TYR A 49 2.91 4.84 9.19
CA TYR A 49 3.26 3.47 9.53
C TYR A 49 2.80 3.12 10.94
N LEU A 50 2.60 1.82 11.18
CA LEU A 50 2.20 1.28 12.47
C LEU A 50 3.16 0.19 12.92
N ILE A 51 3.58 0.27 14.19
CA ILE A 51 4.44 -0.72 14.85
C ILE A 51 3.59 -1.91 15.30
N ASN A 52 4.13 -3.11 15.12
CA ASN A 52 3.48 -4.37 15.51
C ASN A 52 2.07 -4.54 14.91
N ALA A 53 1.92 -4.19 13.63
CA ALA A 53 0.66 -4.17 12.90
C ALA A 53 0.79 -4.91 11.56
N GLN A 54 -0.32 -5.23 10.90
CA GLN A 54 -0.35 -5.75 9.54
C GLN A 54 -0.81 -4.69 8.54
N GLY A 55 -0.57 -4.93 7.25
CA GLY A 55 -0.88 -3.97 6.18
C GLY A 55 -2.35 -3.54 6.12
N GLU A 56 -3.26 -4.33 6.69
CA GLU A 56 -4.69 -3.96 6.80
C GLU A 56 -5.00 -2.94 7.89
N ASP A 57 -4.10 -2.80 8.87
CA ASP A 57 -4.28 -1.88 10.00
C ASP A 57 -3.86 -0.44 9.66
N VAL A 58 -3.12 -0.27 8.55
CA VAL A 58 -2.56 1.02 8.08
C VAL A 58 -3.58 1.79 7.25
#